data_AF-A0A2M9BKW3-F1
#
_entry.id   AF-A0A2M9BKW3-F1
#
_cell.length_a   1.000
_cell.length_b   1.000
_cell.length_c   1.000
_cell.angle_alpha   90.00
_cell.angle_beta   90.00
_cell.angle_gamma   90.00
#
_symmetry.space_group_name_H-M   'P 1'
#
loop_
_entity.id
_entity.type
_entity.pdbx_description
1 polymer ?
#
loop_
_entity_poly.entity_id
_entity_poly.type
_entity_poly.pdbx_seq_one_letter_code
_entity_poly.pdbx_strand_id
1 'polypeptide(L)'
;MNARRSWARRMIDKARGAVLPPYGSEAWLTLPDGDPVKVAAVVVAAEAWAQSGDTLADDLRAEAYARRASEKAAEDAEYAEAQRAHRERWAPVARSTVVPFAKRRRRQLEAAGPRPGDHPGGAVAPW
;
A
#
# COMPACT_ATOMS: atom_id res chain seq x y z
N MET A 1 -6.06 -24.12 -16.60
CA MET A 1 -6.58 -24.65 -15.32
C MET A 1 -5.59 -25.69 -14.80
N ASN A 2 -5.13 -25.58 -13.55
CA ASN A 2 -4.11 -26.48 -12.99
C ASN A 2 -4.59 -27.95 -13.06
N ALA A 3 -3.72 -28.86 -13.52
CA ALA A 3 -4.03 -30.29 -13.68
C ALA A 3 -4.49 -30.93 -12.35
N ARG A 4 -3.89 -30.52 -11.22
CA ARG A 4 -4.26 -30.93 -9.87
C ARG A 4 -5.72 -30.58 -9.55
N ARG A 5 -6.10 -29.30 -9.73
CA ARG A 5 -7.47 -28.80 -9.47
C ARG A 5 -8.51 -29.47 -10.37
N SER A 6 -8.15 -29.72 -11.63
CA SER A 6 -9.04 -30.40 -12.57
C SER A 6 -9.27 -31.87 -12.18
N TRP A 7 -8.26 -32.55 -11.66
CA TRP A 7 -8.40 -33.89 -11.09
C TRP A 7 -9.23 -33.86 -9.79
N ALA A 8 -8.93 -32.94 -8.87
CA ALA A 8 -9.65 -32.81 -7.61
C ALA A 8 -11.14 -32.57 -7.83
N ARG A 9 -11.50 -31.68 -8.77
CA ARG A 9 -12.89 -31.41 -9.14
C ARG A 9 -13.61 -32.67 -9.60
N ARG A 10 -13.00 -33.45 -10.51
CA ARG A 10 -13.56 -34.73 -10.97
C ARG A 10 -13.76 -35.74 -9.85
N MET A 11 -12.89 -35.73 -8.83
CA MET A 11 -13.04 -36.61 -7.67
C MET A 11 -14.19 -36.16 -6.76
N ILE A 12 -14.33 -34.85 -6.53
CA ILE A 12 -15.42 -34.27 -5.75
C ILE A 12 -16.77 -34.51 -6.44
N ASP A 13 -16.84 -34.33 -7.75
CA ASP A 13 -18.08 -34.50 -8.53
C ASP A 13 -18.62 -35.95 -8.46
N LYS A 14 -17.78 -36.94 -8.15
CA LYS A 14 -18.22 -38.34 -7.91
C LYS A 14 -19.15 -38.49 -6.71
N ALA A 15 -19.11 -37.55 -5.75
CA ALA A 15 -20.04 -37.50 -4.62
C ALA A 15 -21.43 -36.98 -5.03
N ARG A 16 -21.67 -36.65 -6.31
CA ARG A 16 -22.97 -36.29 -6.89
C ARG A 16 -23.71 -35.17 -6.16
N GLY A 17 -22.97 -34.21 -5.59
CA GLY A 17 -23.54 -33.08 -4.87
C GLY A 17 -24.01 -33.39 -3.45
N ALA A 18 -23.65 -34.55 -2.89
CA ALA A 18 -23.86 -34.84 -1.48
C ALA A 18 -23.15 -33.81 -0.58
N VAL A 19 -23.74 -33.54 0.58
CA VAL A 19 -23.09 -32.74 1.62
C VAL A 19 -21.90 -33.53 2.15
N LEU A 20 -20.70 -32.95 2.02
CA LEU A 20 -19.47 -33.59 2.44
C LEU A 20 -19.22 -33.32 3.93
N PRO A 21 -19.05 -34.36 4.77
CA PRO A 21 -18.63 -34.15 6.15
C PRO A 21 -17.18 -33.64 6.19
N PRO A 22 -16.80 -32.86 7.21
CA PRO A 22 -15.40 -32.47 7.40
C PRO A 22 -14.49 -33.69 7.52
N TYR A 23 -13.35 -33.66 6.84
CA TYR A 23 -12.34 -34.72 6.95
C TYR A 23 -11.93 -34.92 8.43
N GLY A 24 -11.95 -36.17 8.89
CA GLY A 24 -11.62 -36.53 10.28
C GLY A 24 -12.74 -36.35 11.30
N SER A 25 -13.90 -35.83 10.89
CA SER A 25 -15.09 -35.76 11.77
C SER A 25 -15.67 -37.15 12.05
N GLU A 26 -16.46 -37.29 13.11
CA GLU A 26 -17.17 -38.54 13.43
C GLU A 26 -18.07 -38.99 12.27
N ALA A 27 -18.79 -38.06 11.64
CA ALA A 27 -19.61 -38.32 10.46
C ALA A 27 -18.79 -38.79 9.25
N TRP A 28 -17.50 -38.43 9.15
CA TRP A 28 -16.59 -38.94 8.13
C TRP A 28 -16.06 -40.34 8.48
N LEU A 29 -15.80 -40.60 9.77
CA LEU A 29 -15.30 -41.88 10.25
C LEU A 29 -16.31 -43.02 10.09
N THR A 30 -17.61 -42.72 10.18
CA THR A 30 -18.70 -43.71 9.99
C THR A 30 -18.95 -44.08 8.53
N LEU A 31 -18.37 -43.37 7.56
CA LEU A 31 -18.52 -43.69 6.15
C LEU A 31 -17.76 -44.98 5.78
N PRO A 32 -18.33 -45.83 4.91
CA PRO A 32 -17.63 -47.01 4.38
C PRO A 32 -16.35 -46.64 3.65
N ASP A 33 -15.38 -47.56 3.66
CA ASP A 33 -14.18 -47.40 2.84
C ASP A 33 -14.53 -47.50 1.35
N GLY A 34 -13.96 -46.59 0.56
CA GLY A 34 -14.27 -46.44 -0.86
C GLY A 34 -15.53 -45.63 -1.17
N ASP A 35 -16.27 -45.15 -0.15
CA ASP A 35 -17.39 -44.24 -0.37
C ASP A 35 -16.91 -42.94 -1.07
N PRO A 36 -17.50 -42.56 -2.23
CA PRO A 36 -17.15 -41.33 -2.94
C PRO A 36 -17.24 -40.06 -2.08
N VAL A 37 -18.16 -39.99 -1.11
CA VAL A 37 -18.29 -38.88 -0.16
C VAL A 37 -17.07 -38.82 0.76
N LYS A 38 -16.62 -39.98 1.26
CA LYS A 38 -15.45 -40.08 2.15
C LYS A 38 -14.18 -39.62 1.42
N VAL A 39 -14.01 -40.06 0.17
CA VAL A 39 -12.88 -39.65 -0.69
C VAL A 39 -12.96 -38.17 -1.05
N ALA A 40 -14.14 -37.66 -1.40
CA ALA A 40 -14.33 -36.25 -1.74
C ALA A 40 -13.97 -35.33 -0.57
N ALA A 41 -14.35 -35.68 0.67
CA ALA A 41 -13.97 -34.92 1.87
C ALA A 41 -12.45 -34.83 2.05
N VAL A 42 -11.72 -35.93 1.82
CA VAL A 42 -10.24 -35.94 1.85
C VAL A 42 -9.67 -35.02 0.77
N VAL A 43 -10.18 -35.10 -0.46
CA VAL A 43 -9.71 -34.27 -1.58
C VAL A 43 -9.96 -32.79 -1.32
N VAL A 44 -11.11 -32.43 -0.74
CA VAL A 44 -11.42 -31.04 -0.34
C VAL A 44 -10.42 -30.55 0.71
N ALA A 45 -10.15 -31.34 1.75
CA ALA A 45 -9.18 -30.98 2.77
C ALA A 45 -7.76 -30.82 2.21
N ALA A 46 -7.34 -31.74 1.33
CA ALA A 46 -6.04 -31.69 0.68
C ALA A 46 -5.91 -30.47 -0.25
N GLU A 47 -6.93 -30.13 -1.04
CA GLU A 47 -6.91 -28.93 -1.87
C GLU A 47 -6.94 -27.66 -1.03
N ALA A 48 -7.63 -27.62 0.10
CA ALA A 48 -7.59 -26.47 1.01
C ALA A 48 -6.17 -26.25 1.55
N TRP A 49 -5.49 -27.33 1.96
CA TRP A 49 -4.09 -27.25 2.39
C TRP A 49 -3.15 -26.83 1.26
N ALA A 50 -3.29 -27.43 0.08
CA ALA A 50 -2.46 -27.10 -1.08
C ALA A 50 -2.69 -25.66 -1.56
N GLN A 51 -3.93 -25.19 -1.57
CA GLN A 51 -4.28 -23.80 -1.88
C GLN A 51 -3.65 -22.83 -0.88
N SER A 52 -3.67 -23.15 0.42
CA SER A 52 -2.99 -22.36 1.44
C SER A 52 -1.49 -22.25 1.14
N GLY A 53 -0.84 -23.34 0.73
CA GLY A 53 0.56 -23.30 0.31
C GLY A 53 0.80 -22.48 -0.97
N ASP A 54 -0.11 -22.59 -1.95
CA ASP A 54 -0.03 -21.88 -3.23
C ASP A 54 -0.15 -20.34 -3.04
N THR A 55 -0.99 -19.88 -2.11
CA THR A 55 -1.25 -18.43 -1.90
C THR A 55 -0.47 -17.81 -0.74
N LEU A 56 0.14 -18.61 0.15
CA LEU A 56 0.78 -18.13 1.37
C LEU A 56 1.75 -16.97 1.13
N ALA A 57 2.58 -17.05 0.09
CA ALA A 57 3.56 -16.01 -0.19
C ALA A 57 2.88 -14.68 -0.60
N ASP A 58 1.80 -14.74 -1.37
CA ASP A 58 1.05 -13.57 -1.80
C ASP A 58 0.21 -12.99 -0.67
N ASP A 59 -0.40 -13.85 0.16
CA ASP A 59 -1.15 -13.44 1.35
C ASP A 59 -0.24 -12.72 2.36
N LEU A 60 0.95 -13.28 2.64
CA LEU A 60 1.94 -12.64 3.51
C LEU A 60 2.48 -11.33 2.92
N ARG A 61 2.67 -11.26 1.60
CA ARG A 61 3.05 -10.01 0.93
C ARG A 61 1.95 -8.97 1.10
N ALA A 62 0.69 -9.32 0.85
CA ALA A 62 -0.44 -8.41 0.99
C ALA A 62 -0.56 -7.89 2.42
N GLU A 63 -0.42 -8.77 3.42
CA GLU A 63 -0.42 -8.38 4.83
C GLU A 63 0.73 -7.43 5.15
N ALA A 64 1.95 -7.74 4.70
CA ALA A 64 3.12 -6.88 4.92
C ALA A 64 2.97 -5.51 4.25
N TYR A 65 2.39 -5.45 3.05
CA TYR A 65 2.10 -4.20 2.35
C TYR A 65 1.05 -3.38 3.10
N ALA A 66 -0.04 -4.00 3.54
CA ALA A 66 -1.08 -3.33 4.31
C ALA A 66 -0.53 -2.74 5.61
N ARG A 67 0.31 -3.50 6.33
CA ARG A 67 0.98 -3.02 7.55
C ARG A 67 1.87 -1.80 7.25
N ARG A 68 2.75 -1.90 6.26
CA ARG A 68 3.64 -0.78 5.87
C ARG A 68 2.86 0.47 5.44
N ALA A 69 1.76 0.29 4.72
CA ALA A 69 0.91 1.40 4.30
C ALA A 69 0.27 2.11 5.51
N SER A 70 -0.18 1.35 6.52
CA SER A 70 -0.72 1.90 7.75
C SER A 70 0.33 2.65 8.58
N GLU A 71 1.54 2.09 8.69
CA GLU A 71 2.67 2.72 9.37
C GLU A 71 3.09 4.02 8.68
N LYS A 72 3.20 4.01 7.35
CA LYS A 72 3.50 5.22 6.56
C LYS A 72 2.45 6.31 6.74
N ALA A 73 1.17 5.94 6.73
CA ALA A 73 0.08 6.89 6.91
C ALA A 73 0.11 7.53 8.29
N ALA A 74 0.47 6.77 9.34
CA ALA A 74 0.65 7.31 10.69
C ALA A 74 1.83 8.30 10.74
N GLU A 75 3.00 7.91 10.18
CA GLU A 75 4.17 8.78 10.11
C GLU A 75 3.87 10.09 9.34
N ASP A 76 3.17 9.99 8.20
CA ASP A 76 2.81 11.15 7.38
C ASP A 76 1.84 12.08 8.12
N ALA A 77 0.91 11.51 8.90
CA ALA A 77 0.00 12.28 9.74
C ALA A 77 0.79 13.04 10.82
N GLU A 78 1.66 12.35 11.56
CA GLU A 78 2.52 12.97 12.59
C GLU A 78 3.40 14.09 12.00
N TYR A 79 3.99 13.85 10.83
CA TYR A 79 4.78 14.86 10.14
C TYR A 79 3.96 16.08 9.73
N ALA A 80 2.74 15.86 9.21
CA ALA A 80 1.83 16.95 8.84
C ALA A 80 1.43 17.79 10.06
N GLU A 81 1.21 17.16 11.21
CA GLU A 81 0.94 17.87 12.47
C GLU A 81 2.14 18.66 12.96
N ALA A 82 3.33 18.08 12.93
CA ALA A 82 4.57 18.76 13.29
C ALA A 82 4.82 19.99 12.39
N GLN A 83 4.57 19.86 11.08
CA GLN A 83 4.68 20.98 10.14
C GLN A 83 3.64 22.06 10.39
N ARG A 84 2.39 21.69 10.73
CA ARG A 84 1.36 22.65 11.14
C ARG A 84 1.80 23.43 12.39
N ALA A 85 2.21 22.72 13.44
CA ALA A 85 2.67 23.32 14.69
C ALA A 85 3.90 24.21 14.48
N HIS A 86 4.86 23.79 13.63
CA HIS A 86 6.02 24.59 13.29
C HIS A 86 5.61 25.89 12.59
N ARG A 87 4.73 25.82 11.58
CA ARG A 87 4.22 27.00 10.87
C ARG A 87 3.50 27.94 11.81
N GLU A 88 2.67 27.44 12.71
CA GLU A 88 1.95 28.25 13.70
C GLU A 88 2.93 28.94 14.67
N ARG A 89 3.89 28.19 15.20
CA ARG A 89 4.93 28.71 16.11
C ARG A 89 5.74 29.83 15.48
N TRP A 90 6.13 29.69 14.21
CA TRP A 90 6.99 30.64 13.51
C TRP A 90 6.22 31.70 12.70
N ALA A 91 4.90 31.60 12.58
CA ALA A 91 4.07 32.57 11.87
C ALA A 91 4.24 34.01 12.39
N PRO A 92 4.32 34.29 13.71
CA PRO A 92 4.57 35.63 14.20
C PRO A 92 5.92 36.20 13.73
N VAL A 93 6.99 35.41 13.79
CA VAL A 93 8.35 35.80 13.33
C VAL A 93 8.38 36.03 11.82
N ALA A 94 7.72 35.15 11.06
CA ALA A 94 7.59 35.31 9.62
C ALA A 94 6.87 36.62 9.26
N ARG A 95 5.78 36.95 9.96
CA ARG A 95 5.01 38.20 9.76
C ARG A 95 5.78 39.44 10.18
N SER A 96 6.51 39.40 11.30
CA SER A 96 7.19 40.57 11.86
C SER A 96 8.53 40.87 11.19
N THR A 97 9.24 39.84 10.72
CA THR A 97 10.63 39.97 10.28
C THR A 97 10.82 39.59 8.81
N VAL A 98 10.39 38.39 8.43
CA VAL A 98 10.68 37.82 7.10
C VAL A 98 9.88 38.53 6.00
N VAL A 99 8.58 38.74 6.20
CA VAL A 99 7.69 39.40 5.21
C VAL A 99 8.12 40.86 4.98
N PRO A 100 8.37 41.69 6.02
CA PRO A 100 8.87 43.05 5.82
C PRO A 100 10.24 43.08 5.14
N PHE A 101 11.17 42.19 5.50
CA PHE A 101 12.46 42.07 4.84
C PHE A 101 12.30 41.75 3.35
N ALA A 102 11.50 40.75 3.01
CA ALA A 102 11.25 40.34 1.62
C ALA A 102 10.60 41.47 0.81
N LYS A 103 9.62 42.18 1.38
CA LYS A 103 9.01 43.36 0.75
C LYS A 103 10.02 44.48 0.51
N ARG A 104 10.87 44.77 1.50
CA ARG A 104 11.93 45.80 1.37
C ARG A 104 12.93 45.41 0.29
N ARG A 105 13.41 44.16 0.30
CA ARG A 105 14.35 43.64 -0.70
C ARG A 105 13.76 43.68 -2.11
N ARG A 106 12.48 43.30 -2.27
CA ARG A 106 11.78 43.41 -3.55
C ARG A 106 11.72 44.85 -4.05
N ARG A 107 11.31 45.80 -3.20
CA ARG A 107 11.30 47.24 -3.56
C ARG A 107 12.68 47.75 -3.96
N GLN A 108 13.73 47.33 -3.27
CA GLN A 108 15.10 47.71 -3.63
C GLN A 108 15.51 47.16 -4.99
N LEU A 109 15.18 45.90 -5.30
CA LEU A 109 15.46 45.30 -6.61
C LEU A 109 14.66 45.98 -7.73
N GLU A 110 13.37 46.29 -7.48
CA GLU A 110 12.54 47.05 -8.43
C GLU A 110 13.09 48.46 -8.67
N ALA A 111 13.54 49.15 -7.62
CA ALA A 111 14.13 50.49 -7.73
C ALA A 111 15.53 50.49 -8.38
N ALA A 112 16.28 49.40 -8.23
CA ALA A 112 17.56 49.17 -8.90
C ALA A 112 17.41 48.57 -10.31
N GLY A 113 16.18 48.30 -10.74
CA GLY A 113 15.90 47.82 -12.08
C GLY A 113 16.26 48.88 -13.14
N PRO A 114 16.71 48.47 -14.34
CA PRO A 114 17.00 49.41 -15.43
C PRO A 114 15.75 50.20 -15.79
N ARG A 115 15.86 51.52 -15.93
CA ARG A 115 14.76 52.37 -16.40
C ARG A 115 14.64 52.27 -17.93
N PRO A 116 13.49 52.63 -18.50
CA PRO A 116 13.36 52.76 -19.95
C PRO A 116 14.41 53.74 -20.49
N GLY A 117 15.36 53.24 -21.29
CA GLY A 117 16.49 54.00 -21.83
C GLY A 117 17.85 53.77 -21.13
N ASP A 118 17.88 53.09 -19.98
CA ASP A 118 19.13 52.68 -19.34
C ASP A 118 19.75 51.53 -20.14
N HIS A 119 20.98 51.70 -20.61
CA HIS A 119 21.75 50.59 -21.17
C HIS A 119 22.10 49.61 -20.04
N PRO A 120 21.72 48.32 -20.13
CA PRO A 120 22.22 47.33 -19.19
C PRO A 120 23.74 47.26 -19.39
N GLY A 121 24.50 47.76 -18.42
CA GLY A 121 25.95 47.85 -18.50
C GLY A 121 26.53 46.50 -18.94
N GLY A 122 27.07 46.46 -20.15
CA GLY A 122 27.79 45.30 -20.66
C GLY A 122 29.07 45.10 -19.86
N ALA A 123 29.59 43.86 -19.86
CA ALA A 123 30.83 43.52 -19.18
C ALA A 123 31.95 44.48 -19.59
N VAL A 124 32.53 45.19 -18.61
CA VAL A 124 33.72 46.02 -18.83
C VAL A 124 34.87 45.06 -19.06
N ALA A 125 35.38 44.99 -20.29
CA ALA A 125 36.54 44.17 -20.60
C ALA A 125 37.75 44.69 -19.80
N PRO A 126 38.48 43.82 -19.08
CA PRO A 126 39.71 44.22 -18.43
C PRO A 126 40.75 44.55 -19.50
N TRP A 127 41.37 45.72 -19.38
CA TRP A 127 42.53 46.16 -20.14
C TRP A 127 43.75 45.30 -19.83
#